data_AF-A0A8S3G635-F1
#
_entry.id   AF-A0A8S3G635-F1
#
_cell.length_a   1.000
_cell.length_b   1.000
_cell.length_c   1.000
_cell.angle_alpha   90.00
_cell.angle_beta   90.00
_cell.angle_gamma   90.00
#
_symmetry.space_group_name_H-M   'P 1'
#
loop_
_entity.id
_entity.type
_entity.pdbx_description
1 polymer ?
#
loop_
_entity_poly.entity_id
_entity_poly.type
_entity_poly.pdbx_seq_one_letter_code
_entity_poly.pdbx_strand_id
1 'polypeptide(L)'
;MHVDSTEFNIAVHSCHSIDLERRKISLRIQREFLIKLCIIYGEPVVKENRTENELNDGVKIYELKKYWDGLILLVENRNLNQNLHFHFRCTLSQNVCMPGKDSHHQLIDVIPSMHRQIIVTISRKNSSHSFTIGHDFQYNLSSQNFIKNSHVN
;
A
#
# COMPACT_ATOMS: atom_id res chain seq x y z
N MET A 1 -14.38 -2.66 20.81
CA MET A 1 -13.16 -3.47 20.61
C MET A 1 -11.99 -2.67 21.11
N HIS A 2 -11.46 -3.02 22.29
CA HIS A 2 -10.20 -2.46 22.78
C HIS A 2 -9.09 -2.90 21.82
N VAL A 3 -8.43 -1.93 21.18
CA VAL A 3 -7.12 -2.18 20.59
C VAL A 3 -6.16 -2.17 21.77
N ASP A 4 -5.68 -3.34 22.19
CA ASP A 4 -4.56 -3.40 23.12
C ASP A 4 -3.43 -2.57 22.51
N SER A 5 -3.08 -1.48 23.18
CA SER A 5 -1.91 -0.70 22.85
C SER A 5 -0.69 -1.53 23.22
N THR A 6 -0.23 -2.40 22.32
CA THR A 6 1.07 -3.04 22.50
C THR A 6 2.11 -1.92 22.55
N GLU A 7 2.61 -1.67 23.75
CA GLU A 7 3.66 -0.70 24.02
C GLU A 7 4.95 -1.27 23.42
N PHE A 8 5.28 -0.81 22.21
CA PHE A 8 6.52 -1.23 21.54
C PHE A 8 7.70 -0.57 22.25
N ASN A 9 8.62 -1.39 22.78
CA ASN A 9 9.90 -0.92 23.30
C ASN A 9 10.85 -0.66 22.13
N ILE A 10 11.21 0.60 21.90
CA ILE A 10 12.29 0.95 20.97
C ILE A 10 13.62 0.91 21.72
N ALA A 11 14.54 0.06 21.28
CA ALA A 11 15.91 0.05 21.78
C ALA A 11 16.78 0.87 20.81
N VAL A 12 17.40 1.94 21.29
CA VAL A 12 18.30 2.77 20.50
C VAL A 12 19.68 2.75 21.16
N HIS A 13 20.67 2.21 20.46
CA HIS A 13 22.07 2.30 20.87
C HIS A 13 22.66 3.59 20.31
N SER A 14 23.13 4.46 21.18
CA SER A 14 23.70 5.76 20.82
C SER A 14 24.84 6.12 21.75
N CYS A 15 25.89 6.72 21.19
CA CYS A 15 26.96 7.34 21.97
C CYS A 15 26.56 8.70 22.56
N HIS A 16 25.36 9.19 22.25
CA HIS A 16 24.80 10.46 22.73
C HIS A 16 23.42 10.27 23.35
N SER A 17 23.03 11.15 24.28
CA SER A 17 21.67 11.18 24.83
C SER A 17 20.65 11.43 23.72
N ILE A 18 19.63 10.57 23.63
CA ILE A 18 18.53 10.71 22.68
C ILE A 18 17.28 11.04 23.48
N ASP A 19 16.65 12.16 23.14
CA ASP A 19 15.30 12.49 23.61
C ASP A 19 14.28 11.90 22.63
N LEU A 20 13.31 11.15 23.15
CA LEU A 20 12.30 10.46 22.36
C LEU A 20 10.92 10.99 22.75
N GLU A 21 10.31 11.75 21.84
CA GLU A 21 8.96 12.27 22.01
C GLU A 21 7.98 11.59 21.05
N ARG A 22 6.90 11.05 21.59
CA ARG A 22 5.79 10.53 20.78
C ARG A 22 4.86 11.67 20.38
N ARG A 23 4.95 12.13 19.14
CA ARG A 23 4.04 13.14 18.61
C ARG A 23 2.95 12.55 17.73
N LYS A 24 1.73 13.05 17.89
CA LYS A 24 0.65 12.83 16.92
C LYS A 24 0.90 13.70 15.70
N ILE A 25 1.16 13.06 14.56
CA ILE A 25 1.46 13.74 13.30
C ILE A 25 0.14 13.92 12.51
N SER A 26 0.01 15.01 11.74
CA SER A 26 -1.16 15.21 10.88
C SER A 26 -1.23 14.15 9.77
N LEU A 27 -2.45 13.76 9.39
CA LEU A 27 -2.65 12.75 8.32
C LEU A 27 -1.99 13.16 7.00
N ARG A 28 -1.95 14.47 6.70
CA ARG A 28 -1.25 14.98 5.52
C ARG A 28 0.24 14.65 5.56
N ILE A 29 0.91 14.91 6.68
CA ILE A 29 2.35 14.62 6.82
C ILE A 29 2.58 13.11 6.78
N GLN A 30 1.73 12.31 7.44
CA GLN A 30 1.83 10.85 7.40
C GLN A 30 1.74 10.33 5.96
N ARG A 31 0.77 10.81 5.18
CA ARG A 31 0.61 10.43 3.77
C ARG A 31 1.83 10.81 2.92
N GLU A 32 2.29 12.06 3.02
CA GLU A 32 3.46 12.51 2.25
C GLU A 32 4.72 11.72 2.63
N PHE A 33 4.87 11.39 3.92
CA PHE A 33 5.97 10.55 4.39
C PHE A 33 5.91 9.16 3.75
N LEU A 34 4.77 8.47 3.79
CA LEU A 34 4.61 7.15 3.18
C LEU A 34 4.86 7.17 1.66
N ILE A 35 4.34 8.18 0.95
CA ILE A 35 4.58 8.35 -0.48
C ILE A 35 6.07 8.48 -0.76
N LYS A 36 6.78 9.37 -0.05
CA LYS A 36 8.22 9.56 -0.22
C LYS A 36 8.99 8.29 0.10
N LEU A 37 8.61 7.59 1.16
CA LEU A 37 9.27 6.37 1.58
C LEU A 37 9.13 5.27 0.52
N CYS A 38 7.95 5.10 -0.07
CA CYS A 38 7.75 4.19 -1.21
C CYS A 38 8.52 4.62 -2.46
N ILE A 39 8.60 5.91 -2.79
CA ILE A 39 9.35 6.38 -3.96
C ILE A 39 10.86 6.13 -3.80
N ILE A 40 11.39 6.34 -2.60
CA ILE A 40 12.84 6.26 -2.32
C ILE A 40 13.28 4.82 -2.11
N TYR A 41 12.51 4.03 -1.34
CA TYR A 41 12.93 2.71 -0.87
C TYR A 41 12.07 1.56 -1.41
N GLY A 42 10.93 1.85 -2.05
CA GLY A 42 10.07 0.85 -2.64
C GLY A 42 10.66 0.28 -3.93
N GLU A 43 10.40 -1.00 -4.17
CA GLU A 43 10.78 -1.65 -5.41
C GLU A 43 9.72 -1.37 -6.48
N PRO A 44 10.11 -0.88 -7.67
CA PRO A 44 9.16 -0.71 -8.76
C PRO A 44 8.67 -2.09 -9.22
N VAL A 45 7.36 -2.26 -9.34
CA VAL A 45 6.80 -3.50 -9.87
C VAL A 45 6.95 -3.51 -11.38
N VAL A 46 7.77 -4.42 -11.88
CA VAL A 46 7.90 -4.72 -13.31
C VAL A 46 6.97 -5.89 -13.61
N LYS A 47 5.97 -5.68 -14.47
CA LYS A 47 5.17 -6.81 -14.97
C LYS A 47 5.97 -7.50 -16.07
N GLU A 48 6.46 -8.70 -15.76
CA GLU A 48 6.97 -9.63 -16.77
C GLU A 48 5.79 -9.92 -17.74
N ASN A 49 5.98 -9.69 -19.05
CA ASN A 49 4.99 -9.84 -20.13
C ASN A 49 4.09 -8.63 -20.46
N ARG A 50 4.56 -7.40 -20.28
CA ARG A 50 3.95 -6.25 -20.96
C ARG A 50 4.46 -6.11 -22.39
N THR A 51 3.56 -5.84 -23.33
CA THR A 51 3.96 -5.32 -24.65
C THR A 51 4.58 -3.93 -24.48
N GLU A 52 5.47 -3.48 -25.38
CA GLU A 52 6.13 -2.17 -25.26
C GLU A 52 5.15 -0.99 -25.05
N ASN A 53 3.93 -1.11 -25.58
CA ASN A 53 2.85 -0.13 -25.38
C ASN A 53 2.29 -0.10 -23.95
N GLU A 54 2.30 -1.21 -23.20
CA GLU A 54 1.81 -1.28 -21.81
C GLU A 54 2.88 -0.83 -20.79
N LEU A 55 4.15 -0.79 -21.19
CA LEU A 55 5.24 -0.25 -20.36
C LEU A 55 5.16 1.29 -20.21
N ASN A 56 4.39 1.95 -21.07
CA ASN A 56 4.24 3.40 -21.11
C ASN A 56 2.79 3.87 -20.88
N ASP A 57 1.99 3.08 -20.17
CA ASP A 57 0.60 3.41 -19.83
C ASP A 57 0.44 4.51 -18.75
N GLY A 58 1.53 5.20 -18.41
CA GLY A 58 1.55 6.26 -17.41
C GLY A 58 1.34 5.78 -15.97
N VAL A 59 1.30 4.48 -15.70
CA VAL A 59 1.08 3.95 -14.35
C VAL A 59 2.40 3.45 -13.77
N LYS A 60 2.71 3.86 -12.54
CA LYS A 60 3.83 3.29 -11.78
C LYS A 60 3.35 2.72 -10.47
N ILE A 61 3.90 1.57 -10.09
CA ILE A 61 3.54 0.87 -8.86
C ILE A 61 4.81 0.57 -8.10
N TYR A 62 4.81 0.87 -6.81
CA TYR A 62 5.92 0.63 -5.90
C TYR A 62 5.46 -0.25 -4.75
N GLU A 63 6.22 -1.30 -4.50
CA GLU A 63 6.05 -2.17 -3.33
C GLU A 63 7.18 -1.90 -2.34
N LEU A 64 6.81 -1.40 -1.16
CA LEU A 64 7.74 -1.34 -0.05
C LEU A 64 7.53 -2.56 0.85
N LYS A 65 8.43 -3.54 0.71
CA LYS A 65 8.50 -4.74 1.56
C LYS A 65 9.76 -4.77 2.43
N LYS A 66 10.82 -4.08 1.99
CA LYS A 66 12.10 -4.06 2.69
C LYS A 66 12.02 -3.16 3.92
N TYR A 67 12.78 -3.52 4.96
CA TYR A 67 12.98 -2.74 6.19
C TYR A 67 11.78 -2.68 7.15
N TRP A 68 10.72 -3.48 6.92
CA TRP A 68 9.61 -3.62 7.86
C TRP A 68 8.83 -4.92 7.64
N ASP A 69 8.09 -5.37 8.64
CA ASP A 69 7.27 -6.59 8.60
C ASP A 69 5.91 -6.34 7.94
N GLY A 70 5.90 -6.04 6.64
CA GLY A 70 4.66 -5.72 5.92
C GLY A 70 4.77 -5.40 4.42
N LEU A 71 3.69 -4.85 3.85
CA LEU A 71 3.59 -4.34 2.47
C LEU A 71 2.88 -2.98 2.37
N ILE A 72 3.53 -1.99 1.74
CA ILE A 72 2.92 -0.72 1.36
C ILE A 72 2.91 -0.70 -0.16
N LEU A 73 1.72 -0.52 -0.73
CA LEU A 73 1.54 -0.42 -2.17
C LEU A 73 1.21 1.02 -2.53
N LEU A 74 2.13 1.68 -3.21
CA LEU A 74 1.95 3.01 -3.79
C LEU A 74 1.66 2.88 -5.28
N VAL A 75 0.62 3.55 -5.76
CA VAL A 75 0.34 3.68 -7.18
C VAL A 75 0.39 5.15 -7.59
N GLU A 76 1.12 5.43 -8.66
CA GLU A 76 1.14 6.71 -9.35
C GLU A 76 0.35 6.58 -10.66
N ASN A 77 -0.72 7.37 -10.81
CA ASN A 77 -1.41 7.56 -12.08
C ASN A 77 -0.90 8.86 -12.73
N ARG A 78 -0.05 8.73 -13.76
CA ARG A 78 0.53 9.87 -14.49
C ARG A 78 -0.25 10.21 -15.76
N ASN A 79 -1.43 9.59 -15.97
CA ASN A 79 -2.31 9.92 -17.08
C ASN A 79 -3.01 11.24 -16.82
N LEU A 80 -3.17 12.06 -17.87
CA LEU A 80 -3.78 13.40 -17.79
C LEU A 80 -5.31 13.42 -17.78
N ASN A 81 -5.96 12.39 -18.34
CA ASN A 81 -7.41 12.39 -18.57
C ASN A 81 -8.09 11.06 -18.19
N GLN A 82 -7.36 10.15 -17.55
CA GLN A 82 -7.88 8.83 -17.18
C GLN A 82 -7.60 8.56 -15.71
N ASN A 83 -8.61 8.01 -15.05
CA ASN A 83 -8.47 7.46 -13.71
C ASN A 83 -8.02 6.01 -13.81
N LEU A 84 -7.43 5.52 -12.74
CA LEU A 84 -6.98 4.16 -12.62
C LEU A 84 -7.91 3.41 -11.68
N HIS A 85 -8.68 2.47 -12.23
CA HIS A 85 -9.50 1.56 -11.43
C HIS A 85 -8.58 0.43 -10.99
N PHE A 86 -8.37 0.29 -9.68
CA PHE A 86 -7.39 -0.61 -9.11
C PHE A 86 -8.08 -1.66 -8.24
N HIS A 87 -7.71 -2.92 -8.43
CA HIS A 87 -8.21 -4.05 -7.65
C HIS A 87 -7.04 -4.79 -7.03
N PHE A 88 -6.97 -4.75 -5.71
CA PHE A 88 -5.97 -5.44 -4.90
C PHE A 88 -6.59 -6.64 -4.19
N ARG A 89 -5.85 -7.75 -4.10
CA ARG A 89 -6.28 -8.99 -3.43
C ARG A 89 -5.14 -9.55 -2.58
N CYS A 90 -5.43 -10.00 -1.35
CA CYS A 90 -4.44 -10.64 -0.47
C CYS A 90 -4.91 -11.98 0.14
N THR A 91 -5.69 -12.75 -0.62
CA THR A 91 -6.37 -13.98 -0.16
C THR A 91 -5.43 -15.08 0.36
N LEU A 92 -4.16 -15.09 -0.04
CA LEU A 92 -3.16 -16.10 0.38
C LEU A 92 -2.31 -15.65 1.58
N SER A 93 -2.63 -14.50 2.18
CA SER A 93 -1.83 -13.95 3.27
C SER A 93 -2.21 -14.55 4.63
N GLN A 94 -1.20 -14.80 5.48
CA GLN A 94 -1.37 -15.38 6.82
C GLN A 94 -0.73 -14.46 7.87
N ASN A 95 -1.39 -14.34 9.02
CA ASN A 95 -0.92 -13.53 10.16
C ASN A 95 -0.64 -12.04 9.80
N VAL A 96 -1.53 -11.45 8.99
CA VAL A 96 -1.44 -10.06 8.56
C VAL A 96 -2.67 -9.26 8.98
N CYS A 97 -2.47 -7.96 9.19
CA CYS A 97 -3.47 -6.94 9.42
C CYS A 97 -3.52 -6.02 8.19
N MET A 98 -4.71 -5.80 7.65
CA MET A 98 -4.93 -4.90 6.52
C MET A 98 -6.12 -3.99 6.83
N PRO A 99 -5.98 -2.67 6.72
CA PRO A 99 -7.09 -1.73 6.90
C PRO A 99 -8.10 -1.89 5.76
N GLY A 100 -9.39 -1.79 6.07
CA GLY A 100 -10.45 -1.85 5.05
C GLY A 100 -10.66 -3.22 4.40
N LYS A 101 -10.10 -4.28 4.99
CA LYS A 101 -10.27 -5.66 4.54
C LYS A 101 -11.74 -6.08 4.53
N ASP A 102 -12.28 -6.37 3.35
CA ASP A 102 -13.59 -7.02 3.22
C ASP A 102 -13.50 -8.51 3.58
N SER A 103 -14.64 -9.20 3.60
CA SER A 103 -14.72 -10.65 3.85
C SER A 103 -13.91 -11.48 2.85
N HIS A 104 -13.54 -10.91 1.69
CA HIS A 104 -12.86 -11.58 0.59
C HIS A 104 -11.39 -11.19 0.45
N HIS A 105 -10.84 -10.42 1.39
CA HIS A 105 -9.45 -9.96 1.36
C HIS A 105 -9.13 -9.09 0.14
N GLN A 106 -10.08 -8.27 -0.29
CA GLN A 106 -9.96 -7.42 -1.47
C GLN A 106 -10.08 -5.94 -1.11
N LEU A 107 -9.51 -5.09 -1.97
CA LEU A 107 -9.66 -3.65 -1.93
C LEU A 107 -9.80 -3.15 -3.37
N ILE A 108 -10.83 -2.35 -3.62
CA ILE A 108 -11.06 -1.71 -4.91
C ILE A 108 -11.01 -0.20 -4.72
N ASP A 109 -10.28 0.47 -5.61
CA ASP A 109 -10.02 1.90 -5.50
C ASP A 109 -10.05 2.58 -6.88
N VAL A 110 -10.26 3.90 -6.89
CA VAL A 110 -10.14 4.74 -8.08
C VAL A 110 -9.10 5.81 -7.81
N ILE A 111 -7.98 5.74 -8.51
CA ILE A 111 -6.90 6.72 -8.39
C ILE A 111 -7.10 7.77 -9.48
N PRO A 112 -7.39 9.04 -9.14
CA PRO A 112 -7.66 10.04 -10.15
C PRO A 112 -6.47 10.30 -11.07
N SER A 113 -6.73 10.94 -12.20
CA SER A 113 -5.67 11.44 -13.09
C SER A 113 -4.65 12.31 -12.34
N MET A 114 -3.36 12.13 -12.61
CA MET A 114 -2.26 12.89 -11.99
C MET A 114 -2.19 12.77 -10.46
N HIS A 115 -2.66 11.65 -9.89
CA HIS A 115 -2.62 11.40 -8.45
C HIS A 115 -1.68 10.25 -8.06
N ARG A 116 -1.27 10.30 -6.79
CA ARG A 116 -0.57 9.22 -6.09
C ARG A 116 -1.43 8.74 -4.95
N GLN A 117 -1.52 7.43 -4.76
CA GLN A 117 -2.33 6.85 -3.70
C GLN A 117 -1.64 5.66 -3.06
N ILE A 118 -1.63 5.67 -1.73
CA ILE A 118 -1.31 4.46 -0.96
C ILE A 118 -2.58 3.61 -0.98
N ILE A 119 -2.53 2.49 -1.68
CA ILE A 119 -3.65 1.59 -1.87
C ILE A 119 -3.85 0.72 -0.63
N VAL A 120 -2.75 0.22 -0.09
CA VAL A 120 -2.80 -0.64 1.09
C VAL A 120 -1.55 -0.45 1.95
N THR A 121 -1.73 -0.64 3.26
CA THR A 121 -0.66 -0.82 4.22
C THR A 121 -0.97 -2.08 5.02
N ILE A 122 -0.25 -3.16 4.74
CA ILE A 122 -0.41 -4.46 5.41
C ILE A 122 0.71 -4.62 6.43
N SER A 123 0.39 -4.87 7.69
CA SER A 123 1.39 -5.17 8.72
C SER A 123 1.23 -6.59 9.24
N ARG A 124 2.30 -7.15 9.81
CA ARG A 124 2.21 -8.38 10.61
C ARG A 124 1.27 -8.19 11.79
N LYS A 125 0.35 -9.14 11.99
CA LYS A 125 -0.66 -9.10 13.07
C LYS A 125 -0.09 -9.56 14.40
N ASN A 126 0.67 -10.66 14.41
CA ASN A 126 1.27 -11.23 15.62
C ASN A 126 2.78 -11.42 15.43
N SER A 127 3.59 -10.72 16.23
CA SER A 127 5.06 -10.73 16.17
C SER A 127 5.68 -12.07 16.59
N SER A 128 4.95 -12.94 17.29
CA SER A 128 5.46 -14.26 17.73
C SER A 128 5.30 -15.36 16.68
N HIS A 129 4.55 -15.11 15.60
CA HIS A 129 4.26 -16.13 14.57
C HIS A 129 4.77 -15.65 13.22
N SER A 130 5.28 -16.55 12.38
CA SER A 130 5.63 -16.21 11.00
C SER A 130 4.45 -15.54 10.28
N PHE A 131 4.74 -14.76 9.25
CA PHE A 131 3.72 -14.12 8.42
C PHE A 131 4.09 -14.31 6.95
N THR A 132 3.06 -14.35 6.12
CA THR A 132 3.21 -14.46 4.67
C THR A 132 2.27 -13.45 4.03
N ILE A 133 2.79 -12.68 3.08
CA ILE A 133 1.99 -11.77 2.26
C ILE A 133 1.98 -12.36 0.85
N GLY A 134 0.87 -13.00 0.50
CA GLY A 134 0.56 -13.41 -0.87
C GLY A 134 -0.51 -12.50 -1.42
N HIS A 135 -0.15 -11.67 -2.40
CA HIS A 135 -1.04 -10.68 -3.00
C HIS A 135 -0.95 -10.63 -4.51
N ASP A 136 -2.01 -10.11 -5.12
CA ASP A 136 -2.11 -9.85 -6.55
C ASP A 136 -2.91 -8.56 -6.78
N PHE A 137 -2.72 -7.94 -7.93
CA PHE A 137 -3.51 -6.79 -8.32
C PHE A 137 -3.70 -6.65 -9.83
N GLN A 138 -4.85 -6.09 -10.18
CA GLN A 138 -5.22 -5.73 -11.55
C GLN A 138 -5.64 -4.27 -11.58
N TYR A 139 -5.46 -3.63 -12.73
CA TYR A 139 -5.94 -2.28 -12.92
C TYR A 139 -6.34 -2.02 -14.36
N ASN A 140 -7.20 -1.03 -14.56
CA ASN A 140 -7.60 -0.56 -15.88
C ASN A 140 -7.71 0.97 -15.88
N LEU A 141 -7.35 1.59 -17.01
CA LEU A 141 -7.56 3.02 -17.23
C LEU A 141 -9.00 3.28 -17.67
N SER A 142 -9.63 4.30 -17.11
CA SER A 142 -11.04 4.63 -17.36
C SER A 142 -11.27 6.13 -17.25
N SER A 143 -12.14 6.68 -18.09
CA SER A 143 -12.62 8.06 -17.96
C SER A 143 -13.64 8.23 -16.81
N GLN A 144 -14.10 7.14 -16.19
CA GLN A 144 -15.07 7.17 -15.10
C GLN A 144 -14.37 7.33 -13.74
N ASN A 145 -14.98 8.09 -12.84
CA ASN A 145 -14.52 8.31 -11.47
C ASN A 145 -15.08 7.29 -10.44
N PHE A 146 -15.88 6.32 -10.88
CA PHE A 146 -16.54 5.34 -10.01
C PHE A 146 -16.37 3.93 -10.56
N ILE A 147 -16.25 2.94 -9.67
CA ILE A 147 -16.25 1.52 -10.03
C ILE A 147 -17.70 1.11 -10.30
N LYS A 148 -17.97 0.55 -11.49
CA LYS A 148 -19.24 -0.15 -11.72
C LYS A 148 -19.15 -1.49 -10.99
N ASN A 149 -20.05 -1.76 -10.05
CA ASN A 149 -20.21 -3.10 -9.50
C ASN A 149 -20.69 -4.04 -10.62
N SER A 150 -19.76 -4.68 -11.33
CA SER A 150 -20.08 -5.74 -12.27
C SER A 150 -20.26 -7.04 -11.49
N HIS A 151 -21.52 -7.44 -11.33
CA HIS A 151 -22.02 -8.76 -10.95
C HIS A 151 -21.57 -9.32 -9.59
N VAL A 152 -22.36 -9.03 -8.55
CA VAL A 152 -22.71 -10.07 -7.57
C VAL A 152 -23.80 -10.92 -8.24
N ASN A 153 -23.40 -12.06 -8.79
CA ASN A 153 -24.30 -13.19 -9.03
C ASN A 153 -24.03 -14.23 -7.95
#